data_AF-A0A9C8KVN1-F1
#
_entry.id   AF-A0A9C8KVN1-F1
#
_cell.length_a   1.000
_cell.length_b   1.000
_cell.length_c   1.000
_cell.angle_alpha   90.00
_cell.angle_beta   90.00
_cell.angle_gamma   90.00
#
_symmetry.space_group_name_H-M   'P 1'
#
loop_
_entity.id
_entity.type
_entity.pdbx_description
1 polymer ?
#
loop_
_entity_poly.entity_id
_entity_poly.type
_entity_poly.pdbx_seq_one_letter_code
_entity_poly.pdbx_strand_id
1 'polypeptide(L)'
;MTFLKKLFGYIRFFFSAMDQSHRSKVTEVTEFEQKELENLFVLLLMGSFTGVPSPPSFVAAELLPHLEHEIKVLNERAKNSFDSMADMASMLDID
;
A
#
# COMPACT_ATOMS: atom_id res chain seq x y z
N MET A 1 44.46 19.22 15.16
CA MET A 1 44.09 19.02 13.74
C MET A 1 43.06 17.91 13.50
N THR A 2 42.82 16.99 14.45
CA THR A 2 41.83 15.89 14.38
C THR A 2 40.39 16.34 14.64
N PHE A 3 40.20 17.34 15.51
CA PHE A 3 38.87 17.85 15.89
C PHE A 3 38.15 18.56 14.74
N LEU A 4 38.89 19.38 13.96
CA LEU A 4 38.37 20.10 12.79
C LEU A 4 37.91 19.14 11.68
N LYS A 5 38.66 18.05 11.44
CA LYS A 5 38.30 17.01 10.46
C LYS A 5 37.05 16.24 10.86
N LYS A 6 36.89 15.90 12.15
CA LYS A 6 35.66 15.28 12.66
C LYS A 6 34.47 16.22 12.51
N LEU A 7 34.63 17.49 12.89
CA LEU A 7 33.56 18.50 12.78
C LEU A 7 33.11 18.70 11.32
N PHE A 8 34.06 18.74 10.37
CA PHE A 8 33.75 18.85 8.95
C PHE A 8 33.02 17.61 8.41
N GLY A 9 33.40 16.41 8.87
CA GLY A 9 32.69 15.16 8.55
C GLY A 9 31.25 15.14 9.06
N TYR A 10 31.02 15.62 10.28
CA TYR A 10 29.67 15.74 10.86
C TYR A 10 28.78 16.72 10.11
N ILE A 11 29.32 17.90 9.74
CA ILE A 11 28.58 18.89 8.95
C ILE A 11 28.20 18.31 7.58
N ARG A 12 29.12 17.62 6.90
CA ARG A 12 28.85 16.98 5.61
C ARG A 12 27.77 15.89 5.72
N PHE A 13 27.82 15.09 6.78
CA PHE A 13 26.80 14.07 7.04
C PHE A 13 25.43 14.69 7.31
N PHE A 14 25.38 15.77 8.10
CA PHE A 14 24.14 16.48 8.41
C PHE A 14 23.50 17.08 7.15
N PHE A 15 24.29 17.72 6.28
CA PHE A 15 23.80 18.22 4.99
C PHE A 15 23.32 17.10 4.07
N SER A 16 24.01 15.96 4.03
CA SER A 16 23.59 14.82 3.21
C SER A 16 22.31 14.17 3.71
N ALA A 17 22.13 14.08 5.03
CA ALA A 17 20.91 13.54 5.64
C ALA A 17 19.71 14.50 5.45
N MET A 18 19.96 15.81 5.52
CA MET A 18 18.97 16.84 5.26
C MET A 18 18.52 16.83 3.79
N ASP A 19 19.44 16.68 2.84
CA ASP A 19 19.13 16.60 1.41
C ASP A 19 18.29 15.35 1.09
N GLN A 20 18.65 14.18 1.63
CA GLN A 20 17.84 12.96 1.46
C GLN A 20 16.43 13.13 2.06
N SER A 21 16.32 13.68 3.26
CA SER A 21 15.03 13.92 3.92
C SER A 21 14.16 14.90 3.15
N HIS A 22 14.74 15.98 2.62
CA HIS A 22 14.01 16.93 1.78
C HIS A 22 13.52 16.27 0.49
N ARG A 23 14.36 15.48 -0.19
CA ARG A 23 13.96 14.79 -1.42
C ARG A 23 12.82 13.81 -1.19
N SER A 24 12.82 13.07 -0.08
CA SER A 24 11.71 12.18 0.27
C SER A 24 10.44 12.95 0.64
N LYS A 25 10.56 14.07 1.37
CA LYS A 25 9.40 14.86 1.80
C LYS A 25 8.63 15.49 0.64
N VAL A 26 9.34 15.80 -0.46
CA VAL A 26 8.75 16.46 -1.64
C VAL A 26 7.84 15.52 -2.43
N THR A 27 8.11 14.22 -2.46
CA THR A 27 7.26 13.24 -3.17
C THR A 27 6.24 12.54 -2.27
N GLU A 28 6.47 12.53 -0.96
CA GLU A 28 5.61 11.86 0.04
C GLU A 28 4.13 12.24 -0.09
N VAL A 29 3.82 13.52 -0.32
CA VAL A 29 2.42 13.97 -0.47
C VAL A 29 1.79 13.42 -1.75
N THR A 30 2.52 13.46 -2.87
CA THR A 30 2.03 12.95 -4.15
C THR A 30 1.86 11.42 -4.11
N GLU A 31 2.78 10.70 -3.46
CA GLU A 31 2.67 9.25 -3.25
C GLU A 31 1.45 8.90 -2.39
N PHE A 32 1.16 9.71 -1.36
CA PHE A 32 -0.04 9.56 -0.55
C PHE A 32 -1.32 9.79 -1.36
N GLU A 33 -1.38 10.86 -2.15
CA GLU A 33 -2.52 11.17 -3.02
C GLU A 33 -2.77 10.06 -4.05
N GLN A 34 -1.70 9.55 -4.68
CA GLN A 34 -1.81 8.43 -5.62
C GLN A 34 -2.43 7.21 -4.94
N LYS A 35 -1.96 6.86 -3.74
CA LYS A 35 -2.48 5.73 -2.97
C LYS A 35 -3.96 5.91 -2.61
N GLU A 36 -4.37 7.12 -2.22
CA GLU A 36 -5.77 7.43 -1.95
C GLU A 36 -6.65 7.28 -3.20
N LEU A 37 -6.16 7.73 -4.37
CA LEU A 37 -6.86 7.56 -5.63
C LEU A 37 -6.98 6.08 -6.04
N GLU A 38 -5.93 5.28 -5.82
CA GLU A 38 -5.97 3.83 -6.05
C GLU A 38 -7.00 3.13 -5.13
N ASN A 39 -7.05 3.50 -3.85
CA ASN A 39 -8.05 2.99 -2.91
C ASN A 39 -9.49 3.35 -3.34
N LEU A 40 -9.72 4.61 -3.72
CA LEU A 40 -11.02 5.06 -4.23
C LEU A 40 -11.40 4.36 -5.54
N PHE A 41 -10.44 4.13 -6.43
CA PHE A 41 -10.65 3.41 -7.67
C PHE A 41 -11.12 1.97 -7.43
N VAL A 42 -10.46 1.25 -6.51
CA VAL A 42 -10.89 -0.10 -6.08
C VAL A 42 -12.29 -0.04 -5.48
N LEU A 43 -12.56 0.91 -4.58
CA LEU A 43 -13.87 1.08 -3.96
C LEU A 43 -14.97 1.43 -4.96
N LEU A 44 -14.68 2.17 -6.02
CA LEU A 44 -15.67 2.46 -7.06
C LEU A 44 -15.97 1.21 -7.90
N LEU A 45 -14.93 0.48 -8.32
CA LEU A 45 -15.10 -0.71 -9.16
C LEU A 45 -15.73 -1.88 -8.41
N MET A 46 -15.36 -2.10 -7.15
CA MET A 46 -15.85 -3.19 -6.31
C MET A 46 -16.94 -2.76 -5.32
N GLY A 47 -17.28 -1.46 -5.28
CA GLY A 47 -18.21 -0.87 -4.32
C GLY A 47 -19.65 -1.36 -4.45
N SER A 48 -20.04 -1.89 -5.61
CA SER A 48 -21.32 -2.56 -5.77
C SER A 48 -21.49 -3.74 -4.81
N PHE A 49 -20.38 -4.38 -4.40
CA PHE A 49 -20.39 -5.46 -3.40
C PHE A 49 -20.51 -4.96 -1.96
N THR A 50 -20.29 -3.67 -1.72
CA THR A 50 -20.34 -3.04 -0.38
C THR A 50 -21.48 -2.01 -0.24
N GLY A 51 -22.31 -1.84 -1.27
CA GLY A 51 -23.46 -0.91 -1.26
C GLY A 51 -23.13 0.54 -1.64
N VAL A 52 -21.92 0.80 -2.14
CA VAL A 52 -21.47 2.11 -2.65
C VAL A 52 -21.93 2.24 -4.11
N PRO A 53 -22.38 3.43 -4.57
CA PRO A 53 -22.75 3.63 -5.97
C PRO A 53 -21.55 3.34 -6.88
N SER A 54 -21.62 2.24 -7.64
CA SER A 54 -20.60 1.88 -8.62
C SER A 54 -20.76 2.72 -9.89
N PRO A 55 -19.67 3.03 -10.61
CA PRO A 55 -19.75 3.62 -11.94
C PRO A 55 -20.54 2.70 -12.89
N PRO A 56 -21.05 3.22 -14.02
CA PRO A 56 -21.76 2.40 -15.00
C PRO A 56 -20.97 1.15 -15.38
N SER A 57 -21.62 -0.02 -15.39
CA SER A 57 -20.93 -1.33 -15.45
C SER A 57 -20.00 -1.49 -16.65
N PHE A 58 -20.29 -0.81 -17.78
CA PHE A 58 -19.42 -0.80 -18.95
C PHE A 58 -18.05 -0.15 -18.66
N VAL A 59 -18.06 1.01 -18.00
CA VAL A 59 -16.84 1.72 -17.60
C VAL A 59 -16.06 0.90 -16.58
N ALA A 60 -16.76 0.24 -15.66
CA ALA A 60 -16.12 -0.65 -14.70
C ALA A 60 -15.41 -1.83 -15.38
N ALA A 61 -16.07 -2.46 -16.35
CA ALA A 61 -15.52 -3.61 -17.07
C ALA A 61 -14.28 -3.26 -17.90
N GLU A 62 -14.24 -2.07 -18.50
CA GLU A 62 -13.07 -1.57 -19.24
C GLU A 62 -11.89 -1.28 -18.31
N LEU A 63 -12.16 -0.85 -17.08
CA LEU A 63 -11.15 -0.49 -16.10
C LEU A 63 -10.67 -1.67 -15.22
N LEU A 64 -11.41 -2.79 -15.19
CA LEU A 64 -11.06 -4.00 -14.43
C LEU A 64 -9.63 -4.53 -14.68
N PRO A 65 -9.08 -4.54 -15.92
CA PRO A 65 -7.71 -5.00 -16.14
C PRO A 65 -6.66 -4.21 -15.35
N HIS A 66 -6.93 -2.94 -15.02
CA HIS A 66 -6.02 -2.13 -14.21
C HIS A 66 -5.98 -2.55 -12.73
N LEU A 67 -6.94 -3.37 -12.28
CA LEU A 67 -6.95 -3.96 -10.93
C LEU A 67 -6.32 -5.35 -10.85
N GLU A 68 -5.68 -5.85 -11.91
CA GLU A 68 -5.15 -7.22 -11.95
C GLU A 68 -4.26 -7.56 -10.75
N HIS A 69 -3.36 -6.64 -10.38
CA HIS A 69 -2.47 -6.81 -9.24
C HIS A 69 -3.24 -6.96 -7.92
N GLU A 70 -4.17 -6.04 -7.65
CA GLU A 70 -4.94 -6.05 -6.41
C GLU A 70 -5.87 -7.27 -6.32
N ILE A 71 -6.43 -7.72 -7.46
CA ILE A 71 -7.21 -8.96 -7.51
C ILE A 71 -6.34 -10.17 -7.19
N LYS A 72 -5.08 -10.22 -7.67
CA LYS A 72 -4.13 -11.28 -7.32
C LYS A 72 -3.81 -11.28 -5.84
N VAL A 73 -3.49 -10.12 -5.26
CA VAL A 73 -3.21 -9.96 -3.82
C VAL A 73 -4.42 -10.37 -2.98
N LEU A 74 -5.63 -9.96 -3.37
CA LEU A 74 -6.87 -10.33 -2.69
C LEU A 74 -7.09 -11.85 -2.74
N ASN A 75 -6.87 -12.47 -3.90
CA ASN A 75 -7.04 -13.91 -4.08
C ASN A 75 -6.03 -14.72 -3.24
N GLU A 76 -4.77 -14.28 -3.18
CA GLU A 76 -3.75 -14.88 -2.31
C GLU A 76 -4.13 -14.77 -0.83
N ARG A 77 -4.58 -13.58 -0.38
CA ARG A 77 -5.06 -13.39 0.99
C ARG A 77 -6.30 -14.23 1.30
N ALA A 78 -7.23 -14.34 0.37
CA ALA A 78 -8.43 -15.16 0.52
C ALA A 78 -8.07 -16.65 0.70
N LYS A 79 -7.16 -17.17 -0.14
CA LYS A 79 -6.66 -18.55 -0.01
C LYS A 79 -6.02 -18.80 1.35
N ASN A 80 -5.17 -17.88 1.82
CA ASN A 80 -4.49 -18.01 3.11
C ASN A 80 -5.45 -17.83 4.31
N SER A 81 -6.57 -17.13 4.13
CA SER A 81 -7.58 -16.95 5.18
C SER A 81 -8.33 -18.26 5.48
N PHE A 82 -8.57 -19.09 4.47
CA PHE A 82 -9.16 -20.42 4.67
C PHE A 82 -8.23 -21.35 5.46
N ASP A 83 -6.92 -21.23 5.27
CA ASP A 83 -5.92 -21.99 6.03
C ASP A 83 -5.95 -21.61 7.52
N SER A 84 -5.99 -20.31 7.83
CA SER A 84 -6.13 -19.84 9.22
C SER A 84 -7.48 -20.23 9.85
N MET A 85 -8.57 -20.26 9.08
CA MET A 85 -9.87 -20.74 9.57
C MET A 85 -9.89 -22.26 9.74
N ALA A 86 -9.19 -23.01 8.90
CA ALA A 86 -9.04 -24.46 9.03
C ALA A 86 -8.23 -24.83 10.27
N ASP A 87 -7.17 -24.09 10.58
CA ASP A 87 -6.41 -24.23 11.84
C ASP A 87 -7.29 -23.91 13.06
N MET A 88 -8.07 -22.82 13.02
CA MET A 88 -9.02 -22.50 14.10
C MET A 88 -10.11 -23.56 14.27
N ALA A 89 -10.66 -24.09 13.17
CA ALA A 89 -11.64 -25.16 13.20
C ALA A 89 -11.04 -26.47 13.75
N SER A 90 -9.81 -26.80 13.37
CA SER A 90 -9.05 -27.95 13.91
C SER A 90 -8.76 -27.80 15.41
N MET A 91 -8.65 -26.56 15.92
CA MET A 91 -8.46 -26.28 17.35
C MET A 91 -9.78 -26.33 18.13
N LEU A 92 -10.93 -26.25 17.45
CA LEU A 92 -12.26 -26.37 18.04
C LEU A 92 -12.81 -27.81 17.99
N ASP A 93 -12.32 -28.64 17.06
CA ASP A 93 -12.62 -30.07 16.96
C ASP A 93 -11.78 -30.89 17.96
N ILE A 94 -11.79 -30.45 19.22
CA ILE A 94 -11.22 -31.18 20.36
C ILE A 94 -12.37 -31.92 21.03
N ASP A 95 -12.21 -33.24 21.13
CA ASP A 95 -13.05 -34.23 21.86
C ASP A 95 -13.47 -33.75 23.27
#